data_AF-A0A0X8GNB4-F1
#
_entry.id   AF-A0A0X8GNB4-F1
#
_cell.length_a   1.000
_cell.length_b   1.000
_cell.length_c   1.000
_cell.angle_alpha   90.00
_cell.angle_beta   90.00
_cell.angle_gamma   90.00
#
_symmetry.space_group_name_H-M   'P 1'
#
loop_
_entity.id
_entity.type
_entity.pdbx_description
1 polymer ?
#
loop_
_entity_poly.entity_id
_entity_poly.type
_entity_poly.pdbx_seq_one_letter_code
_entity_poly.pdbx_strand_id
1 'polypeptide(L)'
;MKWPYLIAAVTLIALGAYSQWPTEAQSAPAAVAAGSPPSSFPSRPSASTPWLATASAVGSANTQSDSDQNHDGVPDDVNAYIDQTYASSKTNQLAFTQLAQGWGEAINDISTSAQAKQAGEKIARGIACLMSDDVTQKTGKTAQTMYDELLKTRAEMLGTPKRTEAYLRFQTLASGQYFTDPGNQPCNFKPAELSS
;
A
#
# COMPACT_ATOMS: atom_id res chain seq x y z
N MET A 1 34.15 5.77 44.09
CA MET A 1 33.37 7.01 44.35
C MET A 1 32.13 6.92 43.45
N LYS A 2 31.02 6.33 43.92
CA LYS A 2 29.85 6.96 44.59
C LYS A 2 29.26 8.14 43.81
N TRP A 3 28.20 7.84 43.05
CA TRP A 3 27.20 8.79 42.55
C TRP A 3 26.37 9.33 43.72
N PRO A 4 25.84 10.57 43.59
CA PRO A 4 24.51 10.81 44.10
C PRO A 4 23.60 11.59 43.12
N TYR A 5 22.33 11.20 43.22
CA TYR A 5 21.12 11.75 42.62
C TYR A 5 20.87 13.23 42.94
N LEU A 6 20.17 13.94 42.04
CA LEU A 6 19.14 14.89 42.43
C LEU A 6 17.88 14.72 41.57
N ILE A 7 16.83 14.31 42.27
CA ILE A 7 15.42 14.37 41.88
C ILE A 7 14.98 15.83 42.04
N ALA A 8 14.31 16.40 41.05
CA ALA A 8 13.42 17.54 41.26
C ALA A 8 12.17 17.35 40.41
N ALA A 9 11.10 16.91 41.08
CA ALA A 9 9.75 16.92 40.58
C ALA A 9 9.23 18.37 40.52
N VAL A 10 8.63 18.76 39.40
CA VAL A 10 7.69 19.88 39.35
C VAL A 10 6.45 19.43 38.60
N THR A 11 5.44 19.03 39.35
CA THR A 11 4.04 19.00 38.92
C THR A 11 3.39 20.33 39.28
N LEU A 12 2.71 20.99 38.34
CA LEU A 12 1.23 21.13 38.32
C LEU A 12 0.76 22.15 37.25
N ILE A 13 -0.06 21.63 36.34
CA ILE A 13 -1.34 22.15 35.81
C ILE A 13 -1.36 23.53 35.12
N ALA A 14 -1.67 23.48 33.81
CA ALA A 14 -2.68 24.35 33.22
C ALA A 14 -3.55 23.54 32.24
N LEU A 15 -4.85 23.50 32.52
CA LEU A 15 -5.90 23.01 31.65
C LEU A 15 -5.98 23.86 30.37
N GLY A 16 -6.28 23.24 29.22
CA GLY A 16 -6.70 24.00 28.05
C GLY A 16 -6.88 23.16 26.79
N ALA A 17 -8.14 23.05 26.37
CA ALA A 17 -8.61 22.70 25.03
C ALA A 17 -8.42 21.24 24.55
N TYR A 18 -9.43 20.44 24.88
CA TYR A 18 -9.96 19.38 24.01
C TYR A 18 -10.16 19.92 22.59
N SER A 19 -9.39 19.44 21.62
CA SER A 19 -9.72 19.57 20.20
C SER A 19 -10.76 18.50 19.84
N GLN A 20 -12.03 18.88 20.02
CA GLN A 20 -13.19 18.10 19.61
C GLN A 20 -13.26 18.09 18.08
N TRP A 21 -13.29 16.89 17.50
CA TRP A 21 -13.68 16.70 16.10
C TRP A 21 -15.11 17.21 15.90
N PRO A 22 -15.41 17.94 14.81
CA PRO A 22 -16.77 18.36 14.54
C PRO A 22 -17.61 17.15 14.10
N THR A 23 -18.39 16.62 15.02
CA THR A 23 -19.52 15.73 14.73
C THR A 23 -20.70 16.58 14.27
N GLU A 24 -20.70 17.05 13.03
CA GLU A 24 -21.93 17.54 12.41
C GLU A 24 -22.75 16.33 11.93
N ALA A 25 -23.50 15.75 12.87
CA ALA A 25 -24.68 14.96 12.56
C ALA A 25 -25.77 15.92 12.05
N GLN A 26 -25.74 16.25 10.76
CA GLN A 26 -26.85 16.96 10.12
C GLN A 26 -28.04 16.02 10.02
N SER A 27 -29.05 16.37 10.82
CA SER A 27 -30.34 15.70 10.94
C SER A 27 -31.09 15.71 9.61
N ALA A 28 -31.75 14.59 9.31
CA ALA A 28 -32.64 14.46 8.16
C ALA A 28 -33.75 15.52 8.22
N PRO A 29 -34.02 16.28 7.13
CA PRO A 29 -35.17 17.17 7.10
C PRO A 29 -36.46 16.36 7.03
N ALA A 30 -37.35 16.66 7.97
CA ALA A 30 -38.70 16.12 8.07
C ALA A 30 -39.49 16.36 6.77
N ALA A 31 -40.22 15.34 6.34
CA ALA A 31 -41.17 15.41 5.24
C ALA A 31 -42.36 16.32 5.62
N VAL A 32 -42.64 17.31 4.77
CA VAL A 32 -43.96 17.94 4.65
C VAL A 32 -44.42 17.81 3.21
N ALA A 33 -45.62 17.24 3.07
CA ALA A 33 -46.23 16.88 1.81
C ALA A 33 -47.00 18.05 1.17
N ALA A 34 -47.06 17.98 -0.16
CA ALA A 34 -48.12 18.43 -1.06
C ALA A 34 -48.37 19.93 -1.27
N GLY A 35 -47.82 20.41 -2.40
CA GLY A 35 -48.36 21.54 -3.17
C GLY A 35 -47.64 21.66 -4.51
N SER A 36 -48.37 21.59 -5.62
CA SER A 36 -47.90 21.88 -6.99
C SER A 36 -49.05 22.56 -7.75
N PRO A 37 -48.82 23.29 -8.87
CA PRO A 37 -47.69 24.14 -9.28
C PRO A 37 -48.20 25.56 -9.74
N PRO A 38 -47.43 26.44 -10.41
CA PRO A 38 -47.19 26.29 -11.85
C PRO A 38 -45.78 26.69 -12.34
N SER A 39 -45.54 26.26 -13.58
CA SER A 39 -44.36 26.34 -14.44
C SER A 39 -43.72 27.72 -14.60
N SER A 40 -42.38 27.76 -14.59
CA SER A 40 -41.52 28.66 -15.38
C SER A 40 -40.07 28.20 -15.26
N PHE A 41 -39.55 27.47 -16.25
CA PHE A 41 -38.13 27.15 -16.38
C PHE A 41 -37.43 28.27 -17.16
N PRO A 42 -36.42 28.95 -16.62
CA PRO A 42 -35.42 29.60 -17.46
C PRO A 42 -34.32 28.59 -17.81
N SER A 43 -34.10 28.43 -19.11
CA SER A 43 -33.04 27.62 -19.73
C SER A 43 -31.67 27.98 -19.17
N ARG A 44 -30.96 27.00 -18.58
CA ARG A 44 -29.54 27.14 -18.23
C ARG A 44 -28.69 26.79 -19.45
N PRO A 45 -27.69 27.60 -19.83
CA PRO A 45 -26.82 27.27 -20.95
C PRO A 45 -25.99 26.03 -20.63
N SER A 46 -25.89 25.16 -21.63
CA SER A 46 -25.09 23.94 -21.64
C SER A 46 -23.61 24.31 -21.48
N ALA A 47 -23.11 24.28 -20.25
CA ALA A 47 -21.69 24.30 -19.99
C ALA A 47 -21.14 22.90 -20.29
N SER A 48 -20.59 22.73 -21.48
CA SER A 48 -19.77 21.58 -21.85
C SER A 48 -18.59 21.48 -20.87
N THR A 49 -18.71 20.60 -19.89
CA THR A 49 -17.65 20.26 -18.93
C THR A 49 -16.54 19.53 -19.68
N PRO A 50 -15.29 20.04 -19.67
CA PRO A 50 -14.14 19.39 -20.33
C PRO A 50 -13.62 18.15 -19.59
N TRP A 51 -14.41 17.60 -18.66
CA TRP A 51 -14.00 16.54 -17.73
C TRP A 51 -13.97 15.13 -18.34
N LEU A 52 -14.37 14.97 -19.61
CA LEU A 52 -14.37 13.68 -20.29
C LEU A 52 -13.08 13.38 -21.09
N ALA A 53 -12.07 14.25 -21.04
CA ALA A 53 -10.83 14.07 -21.80
C ALA A 53 -9.75 13.20 -21.12
N THR A 54 -9.97 12.70 -19.90
CA THR A 54 -8.99 11.86 -19.17
C THR A 54 -9.31 10.37 -19.16
N ALA A 55 -10.25 9.89 -19.97
CA ALA A 55 -10.56 8.47 -20.12
C ALA A 55 -9.54 7.67 -20.97
N SER A 56 -8.33 8.18 -21.19
CA SER A 56 -7.27 7.47 -21.93
C SER A 56 -6.35 6.61 -21.04
N ALA A 57 -6.53 6.61 -19.72
CA ALA A 57 -5.74 5.76 -18.81
C ALA A 57 -6.29 4.33 -18.65
N VAL A 58 -7.42 4.00 -19.28
CA VAL A 58 -8.00 2.64 -19.23
C VAL A 58 -7.29 1.67 -20.20
N GLY A 59 -6.39 2.18 -21.04
CA GLY A 59 -5.68 1.39 -22.06
C GLY A 59 -4.58 0.47 -21.54
N SER A 60 -3.99 0.73 -20.37
CA SER A 60 -2.86 -0.07 -19.85
C SER A 60 -3.27 -1.25 -18.98
N ALA A 61 -4.51 -1.27 -18.46
CA ALA A 61 -5.00 -2.39 -17.66
C ALA A 61 -5.20 -3.67 -18.51
N ASN A 62 -5.27 -3.55 -19.84
CA ASN A 62 -5.61 -4.64 -20.75
C ASN A 62 -4.42 -5.52 -21.17
N THR A 63 -3.19 -5.15 -20.81
CA THR A 63 -1.98 -5.97 -21.04
C THR A 63 -1.57 -6.80 -19.83
N GLN A 64 -2.21 -6.59 -18.67
CA GLN A 64 -1.87 -7.25 -17.43
C GLN A 64 -2.66 -8.55 -17.26
N SER A 65 -1.97 -9.60 -16.81
CA SER A 65 -2.51 -10.96 -16.70
C SER A 65 -2.55 -11.39 -15.25
N ASP A 66 -3.58 -12.15 -14.86
CA ASP A 66 -3.67 -12.77 -13.53
C ASP A 66 -2.99 -14.16 -13.48
N SER A 67 -2.27 -14.52 -14.54
CA SER A 67 -1.57 -15.79 -14.69
C SER A 67 -0.33 -15.86 -13.80
N ASP A 68 -0.13 -16.98 -13.12
CA ASP A 68 1.09 -17.40 -12.42
C ASP A 68 1.36 -18.85 -12.85
N GLN A 69 2.00 -19.00 -14.03
CA GLN A 69 2.23 -20.32 -14.64
C GLN A 69 3.34 -21.09 -13.96
N ASN A 70 4.34 -20.39 -13.42
CA ASN A 70 5.48 -20.99 -12.77
C ASN A 70 5.21 -21.31 -11.28
N HIS A 71 4.05 -20.91 -10.76
CA HIS A 71 3.60 -21.12 -9.38
C HIS A 71 4.59 -20.58 -8.35
N ASP A 72 5.25 -19.47 -8.67
CA ASP A 72 6.20 -18.83 -7.76
C ASP A 72 5.54 -17.84 -6.80
N GLY A 73 4.22 -17.67 -6.93
CA GLY A 73 3.41 -16.77 -6.12
C GLY A 73 3.44 -15.32 -6.61
N VAL A 74 3.98 -15.04 -7.80
CA VAL A 74 3.98 -13.72 -8.42
C VAL A 74 3.37 -13.82 -9.81
N PRO A 75 2.43 -12.93 -10.18
CA PRO A 75 1.90 -12.89 -11.53
C PRO A 75 3.02 -12.77 -12.60
N ASP A 76 2.89 -13.52 -13.69
CA ASP A 76 3.89 -13.64 -14.75
C ASP A 76 4.25 -12.26 -15.36
N ASP A 77 3.28 -11.35 -15.44
CA ASP A 77 3.47 -9.98 -15.93
C ASP A 77 4.35 -9.14 -14.99
N VAL A 78 4.19 -9.32 -13.68
CA VAL A 78 5.02 -8.65 -12.68
C VAL A 78 6.42 -9.24 -12.63
N ASN A 79 6.56 -10.57 -12.77
CA ASN A 79 7.87 -11.20 -12.92
C ASN A 79 8.63 -10.62 -14.13
N ALA A 80 7.97 -10.50 -15.28
CA ALA A 80 8.55 -9.87 -16.46
C ALA A 80 8.93 -8.39 -16.22
N TYR A 81 8.08 -7.63 -15.52
CA TYR A 81 8.38 -6.25 -15.13
C TYR A 81 9.63 -6.17 -14.24
N ILE A 82 9.76 -7.03 -13.22
CA ILE A 82 10.91 -7.06 -12.30
C ILE A 82 12.18 -7.42 -13.07
N ASP A 83 12.12 -8.47 -13.89
CA ASP A 83 13.27 -8.93 -14.66
C ASP A 83 13.78 -7.85 -15.61
N GLN A 84 12.88 -7.14 -16.29
CA GLN A 84 13.22 -6.05 -17.20
C GLN A 84 13.72 -4.80 -16.46
N THR A 85 13.00 -4.37 -15.43
CA THR A 85 13.29 -3.11 -14.70
C THR A 85 14.60 -3.19 -13.94
N TYR A 86 14.93 -4.36 -13.40
CA TYR A 86 16.10 -4.58 -12.56
C TYR A 86 17.17 -5.46 -13.21
N ALA A 87 17.14 -5.60 -14.54
CA ALA A 87 18.08 -6.43 -15.32
C ALA A 87 19.56 -6.21 -14.99
N SER A 88 19.94 -4.99 -14.58
CA SER A 88 21.31 -4.61 -14.25
C SER A 88 21.73 -4.92 -12.80
N SER A 89 20.82 -5.41 -11.95
CA SER A 89 21.09 -5.63 -10.54
C SER A 89 20.38 -6.86 -10.01
N LYS A 90 21.14 -7.96 -9.86
CA LYS A 90 20.61 -9.20 -9.30
C LYS A 90 20.05 -9.03 -7.89
N THR A 91 20.66 -8.15 -7.09
CA THR A 91 20.18 -7.80 -5.75
C THR A 91 18.80 -7.16 -5.80
N ASN A 92 18.57 -6.20 -6.70
CA ASN A 92 17.24 -5.61 -6.88
C ASN A 92 16.22 -6.63 -7.37
N GLN A 93 16.58 -7.46 -8.36
CA GLN A 93 15.69 -8.53 -8.83
C GLN A 93 15.22 -9.40 -7.66
N LEU A 94 16.15 -9.95 -6.87
CA LEU A 94 15.80 -10.82 -5.74
C LEU A 94 15.00 -10.10 -4.65
N ALA A 95 15.36 -8.85 -4.31
CA ALA A 95 14.65 -8.08 -3.30
C ALA A 95 13.20 -7.77 -3.73
N PHE A 96 13.01 -7.32 -4.97
CA PHE A 96 11.68 -7.02 -5.51
C PHE A 96 10.86 -8.28 -5.77
N THR A 97 11.46 -9.40 -6.18
CA THR A 97 10.77 -10.69 -6.25
C THR A 97 10.29 -11.13 -4.87
N GLN A 98 11.13 -11.06 -3.83
CA GLN A 98 10.72 -11.42 -2.47
C GLN A 98 9.56 -10.55 -1.98
N LEU A 99 9.60 -9.24 -2.25
CA LEU A 99 8.50 -8.33 -1.92
C LEU A 99 7.22 -8.68 -2.72
N ALA A 100 7.35 -8.95 -4.02
CA ALA A 100 6.23 -9.33 -4.88
C ALA A 100 5.59 -10.63 -4.42
N GLN A 101 6.36 -11.62 -3.96
CA GLN A 101 5.83 -12.86 -3.36
C GLN A 101 4.98 -12.58 -2.10
N GLY A 102 5.37 -11.58 -1.29
CA GLY A 102 4.57 -11.14 -0.16
C GLY A 102 3.23 -10.55 -0.60
N TRP A 103 3.23 -9.71 -1.63
CA TRP A 103 1.97 -9.19 -2.19
C TRP A 103 1.15 -10.26 -2.91
N GLY A 104 1.80 -11.22 -3.55
CA GLY A 104 1.19 -12.39 -4.18
C GLY A 104 0.27 -13.14 -3.24
N GLU A 105 0.74 -13.35 -2.02
CA GLU A 105 -0.07 -13.94 -0.95
C GLU A 105 -1.29 -13.08 -0.61
N ALA A 106 -1.15 -11.75 -0.58
CA ALA A 106 -2.25 -10.82 -0.30
C ALA A 106 -3.28 -10.71 -1.43
N ILE A 107 -2.88 -10.97 -2.68
CA ILE A 107 -3.77 -10.95 -3.85
C ILE A 107 -4.30 -12.35 -4.23
N ASN A 108 -3.79 -13.39 -3.58
CA ASN A 108 -4.40 -14.72 -3.61
C ASN A 108 -5.69 -14.74 -2.77
N ASP A 109 -6.50 -15.78 -2.91
CA ASP A 109 -7.86 -15.83 -2.37
C ASP A 109 -7.94 -15.93 -0.83
N ILE A 110 -7.52 -14.89 -0.12
CA ILE A 110 -7.54 -14.78 1.36
C ILE A 110 -8.98 -14.62 1.83
N SER A 111 -9.41 -15.48 2.74
CA SER A 111 -10.76 -15.47 3.33
C SER A 111 -10.77 -15.36 4.85
N THR A 112 -9.62 -15.37 5.52
CA THR A 112 -9.51 -15.33 6.99
C THR A 112 -8.49 -14.31 7.47
N SER A 113 -8.67 -13.80 8.69
CA SER A 113 -7.70 -12.91 9.34
C SER A 113 -6.34 -13.59 9.58
N ALA A 114 -6.31 -14.92 9.77
CA ALA A 114 -5.06 -15.66 9.93
C ALA A 114 -4.23 -15.67 8.64
N GLN A 115 -4.88 -15.91 7.50
CA GLN A 115 -4.24 -15.79 6.18
C GLN A 115 -3.80 -14.35 5.90
N ALA A 116 -4.62 -13.36 6.24
CA ALA A 116 -4.24 -11.96 6.12
C ALA A 116 -3.02 -11.60 7.00
N LYS A 117 -2.93 -12.12 8.23
CA LYS A 117 -1.74 -11.97 9.07
C LYS A 117 -0.50 -12.55 8.41
N GLN A 118 -0.59 -13.77 7.89
CA GLN A 118 0.52 -14.44 7.20
C GLN A 118 1.00 -13.66 5.96
N ALA A 119 0.06 -13.18 5.13
CA ALA A 119 0.40 -12.35 3.97
C ALA A 119 1.05 -11.01 4.41
N GLY A 120 0.51 -10.37 5.44
CA GLY A 120 1.07 -9.13 5.98
C GLY A 120 2.47 -9.30 6.56
N GLU A 121 2.75 -10.43 7.25
CA GLU A 121 4.09 -10.77 7.72
C GLU A 121 5.07 -10.98 6.55
N LYS A 122 4.64 -11.64 5.48
CA LYS A 122 5.47 -11.81 4.27
C LYS A 122 5.75 -10.47 3.58
N ILE A 123 4.75 -9.59 3.47
CA ILE A 123 4.93 -8.23 2.95
C ILE A 123 5.92 -7.46 3.83
N ALA A 124 5.72 -7.44 5.15
CA ALA A 124 6.59 -6.74 6.09
C ALA A 124 8.04 -7.23 5.96
N ARG A 125 8.24 -8.55 5.86
CA ARG A 125 9.57 -9.15 5.63
C ARG A 125 10.17 -8.74 4.27
N GLY A 126 9.36 -8.71 3.21
CA GLY A 126 9.80 -8.23 1.89
C GLY A 126 10.24 -6.76 1.90
N ILE A 127 9.47 -5.89 2.56
CA ILE A 127 9.81 -4.47 2.72
C ILE A 127 11.08 -4.32 3.55
N ALA A 128 11.21 -5.04 4.67
CA ALA A 128 12.41 -5.00 5.50
C ALA A 128 13.65 -5.49 4.74
N CYS A 129 13.51 -6.50 3.86
CA CYS A 129 14.59 -6.92 2.98
C CYS A 129 14.99 -5.80 2.01
N LEU A 130 14.01 -5.25 1.29
CA LEU A 130 14.22 -4.19 0.32
C LEU A 130 14.90 -2.96 0.95
N MET A 131 14.52 -2.61 2.17
CA MET A 131 15.02 -1.44 2.89
C MET A 131 16.25 -1.71 3.76
N SER A 132 16.80 -2.93 3.75
CA SER A 132 17.96 -3.27 4.56
C SER A 132 19.22 -2.52 4.10
N ASP A 133 20.12 -2.27 5.04
CA ASP A 133 21.42 -1.64 4.75
C ASP A 133 22.21 -2.43 3.70
N ASP A 134 22.21 -3.76 3.80
CA ASP A 134 22.91 -4.64 2.84
C ASP A 134 22.38 -4.47 1.41
N VAL A 135 21.05 -4.39 1.23
CA VAL A 135 20.45 -4.19 -0.10
C VAL A 135 20.68 -2.77 -0.61
N THR A 136 20.47 -1.75 0.21
CA THR A 136 20.65 -0.34 -0.19
C THR A 136 22.11 -0.03 -0.52
N GLN A 137 23.07 -0.53 0.25
CA GLN A 137 24.50 -0.40 -0.03
C GLN A 137 24.90 -1.14 -1.30
N LYS A 138 24.43 -2.38 -1.48
CA LYS A 138 24.78 -3.21 -2.65
C LYS A 138 24.21 -2.64 -3.96
N THR A 139 23.05 -2.00 -3.89
CA THR A 139 22.37 -1.41 -5.06
C THR A 139 22.78 0.03 -5.32
N GLY A 140 23.40 0.70 -4.34
CA GLY A 140 23.72 2.13 -4.38
C GLY A 140 22.49 3.04 -4.35
N LYS A 141 21.31 2.50 -4.03
CA LYS A 141 20.04 3.24 -4.02
C LYS A 141 19.75 3.81 -2.63
N THR A 142 19.20 5.02 -2.61
CA THR A 142 18.71 5.63 -1.37
C THR A 142 17.40 4.96 -0.92
N ALA A 143 17.08 5.07 0.37
CA ALA A 143 15.80 4.60 0.90
C ALA A 143 14.58 5.22 0.17
N GLN A 144 14.67 6.50 -0.20
CA GLN A 144 13.60 7.15 -0.97
C GLN A 144 13.45 6.54 -2.36
N THR A 145 14.55 6.30 -3.07
CA THR A 145 14.52 5.63 -4.39
C THR A 145 13.92 4.23 -4.28
N MET A 146 14.30 3.48 -3.25
CA MET A 146 13.74 2.15 -2.99
C MET A 146 12.24 2.21 -2.69
N TYR A 147 11.79 3.24 -1.96
CA TYR A 147 10.38 3.46 -1.67
C TYR A 147 9.57 3.83 -2.92
N ASP A 148 10.09 4.69 -3.78
CA ASP A 148 9.43 5.06 -5.03
C ASP A 148 9.28 3.83 -5.97
N GLU A 149 10.29 2.97 -6.01
CA GLU A 149 10.26 1.71 -6.78
C GLU A 149 9.35 0.65 -6.16
N LEU A 150 9.26 0.60 -4.82
CA LEU A 150 8.24 -0.18 -4.11
C LEU A 150 6.84 0.25 -4.56
N LEU A 151 6.55 1.55 -4.61
CA LEU A 151 5.23 2.03 -5.03
C LEU A 151 4.91 1.67 -6.49
N LYS A 152 5.88 1.75 -7.39
CA LYS A 152 5.72 1.31 -8.78
C LYS A 152 5.46 -0.19 -8.88
N THR A 153 6.27 -1.00 -8.20
CA THR A 153 6.10 -2.46 -8.19
C THR A 153 4.75 -2.87 -7.58
N ARG A 154 4.28 -2.13 -6.56
CA ARG A 154 2.93 -2.32 -6.01
C ARG A 154 1.84 -2.02 -7.04
N ALA A 155 2.01 -0.95 -7.83
CA ALA A 155 1.05 -0.61 -8.86
C ALA A 155 0.96 -1.73 -9.92
N GLU A 156 2.09 -2.31 -10.32
CA GLU A 156 2.11 -3.49 -11.19
C GLU A 156 1.41 -4.69 -10.56
N MET A 157 1.68 -4.99 -9.29
CA MET A 157 1.00 -6.06 -8.55
C MET A 157 -0.52 -5.89 -8.47
N LEU A 158 -1.01 -4.66 -8.50
CA LEU A 158 -2.43 -4.35 -8.34
C LEU A 158 -3.12 -3.93 -9.64
N GLY A 159 -2.44 -4.02 -10.79
CA GLY A 159 -2.88 -3.36 -12.01
C GLY A 159 -4.15 -3.94 -12.68
N THR A 160 -4.68 -5.04 -12.18
CA THR A 160 -6.00 -5.59 -12.60
C THR A 160 -7.07 -5.33 -11.53
N PRO A 161 -8.35 -5.20 -11.91
CA PRO A 161 -9.46 -5.11 -10.96
C PRO A 161 -9.49 -6.27 -9.95
N LYS A 162 -9.25 -7.50 -10.40
CA LYS A 162 -9.25 -8.70 -9.54
C LYS A 162 -8.18 -8.63 -8.45
N ARG A 163 -6.94 -8.33 -8.81
CA ARG A 163 -5.83 -8.19 -7.83
C ARG A 163 -6.07 -7.02 -6.87
N THR A 164 -6.59 -5.89 -7.36
CA THR A 164 -6.98 -4.77 -6.51
C THR A 164 -8.06 -5.17 -5.51
N GLU A 165 -9.12 -5.85 -5.94
CA GLU A 165 -10.20 -6.31 -5.06
C GLU A 165 -9.70 -7.29 -4.00
N ALA A 166 -8.87 -8.27 -4.39
CA ALA A 166 -8.25 -9.21 -3.45
C ALA A 166 -7.39 -8.47 -2.41
N TYR A 167 -6.61 -7.48 -2.84
CA TYR A 167 -5.80 -6.67 -1.94
C TYR A 167 -6.64 -5.82 -0.97
N LEU A 168 -7.77 -5.27 -1.42
CA LEU A 168 -8.70 -4.55 -0.56
C LEU A 168 -9.28 -5.47 0.53
N ARG A 169 -9.67 -6.69 0.15
CA ARG A 169 -10.14 -7.70 1.11
C ARG A 169 -9.03 -8.08 2.12
N PHE A 170 -7.79 -8.25 1.67
CA PHE A 170 -6.65 -8.43 2.55
C PHE A 170 -6.55 -7.28 3.57
N GLN A 171 -6.63 -6.01 3.13
CA GLN A 171 -6.55 -4.87 4.03
C GLN A 171 -7.68 -4.85 5.07
N THR A 172 -8.91 -5.22 4.68
CA THR A 172 -10.02 -5.35 5.63
C THR A 172 -9.76 -6.44 6.67
N LEU A 173 -9.28 -7.61 6.25
CA LEU A 173 -9.01 -8.75 7.15
C LEU A 173 -7.77 -8.55 8.04
N ALA A 174 -6.80 -7.75 7.57
CA ALA A 174 -5.59 -7.38 8.29
C ALA A 174 -5.79 -6.21 9.26
N SER A 175 -6.92 -5.50 9.19
CA SER A 175 -7.19 -4.35 10.05
C SER A 175 -7.10 -4.72 11.53
N GLY A 176 -6.34 -3.93 12.29
CA GLY A 176 -6.11 -4.14 13.73
C GLY A 176 -5.12 -5.27 14.07
N GLN A 177 -4.54 -5.93 13.07
CA GLN A 177 -3.49 -6.94 13.30
C GLN A 177 -2.13 -6.29 13.53
N TYR A 178 -1.32 -6.94 14.37
CA TYR A 178 0.10 -6.66 14.50
C TYR A 178 0.89 -7.70 13.72
N PHE A 179 1.87 -7.24 12.93
CA PHE A 179 2.79 -8.13 12.21
C PHE A 179 4.05 -8.33 13.02
N THR A 180 4.56 -9.56 13.00
CA THR A 180 5.82 -9.91 13.66
C THR A 180 6.96 -9.11 13.04
N ASP A 181 7.88 -8.61 13.88
CA ASP A 181 9.11 -7.98 13.40
C ASP A 181 9.90 -8.98 12.53
N PRO A 182 10.24 -8.63 11.27
CA PRO A 182 11.05 -9.47 10.39
C PRO A 182 12.44 -9.82 10.95
N GLY A 183 12.91 -9.09 11.96
CA GLY A 183 14.22 -9.28 12.58
C GLY A 183 15.38 -8.85 11.68
N ASN A 184 16.59 -9.25 12.06
CA ASN A 184 17.83 -8.72 11.49
C ASN A 184 18.25 -9.38 10.16
N GLN A 185 17.55 -10.43 9.72
CA GLN A 185 17.80 -11.10 8.43
C GLN A 185 16.50 -11.26 7.64
N PRO A 186 15.93 -10.14 7.16
CA PRO A 186 14.65 -10.16 6.48
C PRO A 186 14.72 -10.80 5.09
N CYS A 187 15.87 -10.75 4.41
CA CYS A 187 16.03 -11.35 3.09
C CYS A 187 16.09 -12.89 3.13
N ASN A 188 15.52 -13.56 2.13
CA ASN A 188 15.67 -15.01 1.91
C ASN A 188 16.95 -15.37 1.12
N PHE A 189 17.69 -14.34 0.70
CA PHE A 189 19.00 -14.41 0.08
C PHE A 189 19.98 -13.54 0.88
N LYS A 190 21.28 -13.67 0.58
CA LYS A 190 22.33 -12.88 1.24
C LYS A 190 22.88 -11.84 0.25
N PRO A 191 22.51 -10.54 0.37
CA PRO A 191 22.92 -9.52 -0.58
C PRO A 191 24.46 -9.40 -0.70
N ALA A 192 25.17 -9.58 0.41
CA ALA A 192 26.63 -9.52 0.47
C ALA A 192 27.33 -10.61 -0.35
N GLU A 193 26.68 -11.75 -0.60
CA GLU A 193 27.25 -12.88 -1.36
C GLU A 193 26.98 -12.77 -2.87
N LEU A 194 26.17 -11.80 -3.32
CA LEU A 194 25.88 -11.58 -4.73
C LEU A 194 27.03 -10.82 -5.40
N SER A 195 27.38 -11.19 -6.64
CA SER A 195 28.29 -10.39 -7.45
C SER A 195 27.67 -9.02 -7.73
N SER A 196 28.52 -7.99 -7.77
CA SER A 196 28.12 -6.64 -8.20
C SER A 196 27.81 -6.60 -9.69
#